data_AF-A0A1G5BG95-F1
#
_entry.id   AF-A0A1G5BG95-F1
#
_cell.length_a   1.000
_cell.length_b   1.000
_cell.length_c   1.000
_cell.angle_alpha   90.00
_cell.angle_beta   90.00
_cell.angle_gamma   90.00
#
_symmetry.space_group_name_H-M   'P 1'
#
loop_
_entity.id
_entity.type
_entity.pdbx_description
1 polymer ?
#
loop_
_entity_poly.entity_id
_entity_poly.type
_entity_poly.pdbx_seq_one_letter_code
_entity_poly.pdbx_strand_id
1 'polypeptide(L)'
;MKKKRWIKSAIFILFISILLLSEFMMLSSQKVGLINTSYRFISGAPHISTQGQTLSYQGKMHGEDFLDNLEPYSTSDDGTTLYKAFGTPVPPPWIYVKYENNTVFRYKYPRLPWKM
;
A
#
# COMPACT_ATOMS: atom_id res chain seq x y z
N MET A 1 20.37 33.70 20.67
CA MET A 1 19.95 32.90 19.49
C MET A 1 19.94 31.38 19.69
N LYS A 2 20.86 30.77 20.46
CA LYS A 2 20.94 29.30 20.63
C LYS A 2 19.70 28.64 21.26
N LYS A 3 19.09 29.22 22.31
CA LYS A 3 17.91 28.66 23.00
C LYS A 3 16.69 28.43 22.08
N LYS A 4 16.39 29.38 21.17
CA LYS A 4 15.29 29.26 20.20
C LYS A 4 15.52 28.14 19.16
N ARG A 5 16.79 27.81 18.85
CA ARG A 5 17.13 26.73 17.91
C ARG A 5 16.87 25.36 18.51
N TRP A 6 17.19 25.17 19.80
CA TRP A 6 16.92 23.92 20.53
C TRP A 6 15.43 23.59 20.64
N ILE A 7 14.59 24.60 20.88
CA ILE A 7 13.13 24.40 20.94
C ILE A 7 12.58 23.94 19.59
N LYS A 8 13.03 24.57 18.48
CA LYS A 8 12.63 24.13 17.13
C LYS A 8 13.06 22.69 16.84
N SER A 9 14.29 22.33 17.20
CA SER A 9 14.79 20.96 17.05
C SER A 9 13.99 19.97 17.90
N ALA A 10 13.67 20.30 19.15
CA ALA A 10 12.88 19.44 20.03
C ALA A 10 11.46 19.21 19.49
N ILE A 11 10.80 20.27 19.00
CA ILE A 11 9.47 20.17 18.36
C ILE A 11 9.53 19.29 17.11
N PHE A 12 10.55 19.48 16.27
CA PHE A 12 10.73 18.69 15.05
C PHE A 12 10.95 17.21 15.34
N ILE A 13 11.79 16.88 16.34
CA ILE A 13 12.02 15.50 16.79
C ILE A 13 10.72 14.90 17.32
N LEU A 14 9.99 15.62 18.19
CA LEU A 14 8.71 15.17 18.72
C LEU A 14 7.72 14.83 17.61
N PHE A 15 7.62 15.70 16.59
CA PHE A 15 6.76 15.47 15.44
C PHE A 15 7.13 14.19 14.67
N ILE A 16 8.42 13.98 14.39
CA ILE A 16 8.90 12.74 13.76
C ILE A 16 8.57 11.51 14.63
N SER A 17 8.79 11.60 15.94
CA SER A 17 8.48 10.50 16.85
C SER A 17 7.00 10.12 16.83
N ILE A 18 6.09 11.10 16.79
CA ILE A 18 4.65 10.85 16.67
C ILE A 18 4.31 10.17 15.34
N LEU A 19 4.89 10.64 14.23
CA LEU A 19 4.68 10.02 12.92
C LEU A 19 5.15 8.55 12.92
N LEU A 20 6.36 8.28 13.42
CA LEU A 20 6.89 6.91 13.51
C LEU A 20 6.05 6.02 14.42
N LEU A 21 5.56 6.55 15.54
CA LEU A 21 4.67 5.82 16.44
C LEU A 21 3.33 5.49 15.76
N SER A 22 2.78 6.43 14.97
CA SER A 22 1.54 6.19 14.21
C SER A 22 1.71 5.11 13.15
N GLU A 23 2.84 5.11 12.43
CA GLU A 23 3.20 4.06 11.48
C GLU A 23 3.31 2.70 12.17
N PHE A 24 3.97 2.66 13.32
CA PHE A 24 4.14 1.43 14.09
C PHE A 24 2.79 0.88 14.59
N MET A 25 1.89 1.74 15.07
CA MET A 25 0.54 1.34 15.50
C MET A 25 -0.29 0.78 14.33
N MET A 26 -0.22 1.42 13.16
CA MET A 26 -0.86 0.93 11.94
C MET A 26 -0.31 -0.44 11.53
N LEU A 27 1.01 -0.59 11.48
CA LEU A 27 1.67 -1.84 11.14
C LEU A 27 1.26 -2.96 12.12
N SER A 28 1.33 -2.70 13.43
CA SER A 28 0.95 -3.66 14.49
C SER A 28 -0.49 -4.15 14.33
N SER A 29 -1.38 -3.26 13.89
CA SER A 29 -2.79 -3.57 13.61
C SER A 29 -3.04 -4.19 12.23
N GLN A 30 -1.99 -4.53 11.46
CA GLN A 30 -2.09 -4.99 10.07
C GLN A 30 -2.90 -4.03 9.19
N LYS A 31 -2.75 -2.73 9.44
CA LYS A 31 -3.37 -1.65 8.66
C LYS A 31 -2.29 -0.94 7.83
N VAL A 32 -2.74 -0.30 6.77
CA VAL A 32 -1.88 0.49 5.90
C VAL A 32 -1.56 1.82 6.58
N GLY A 33 -0.26 2.09 6.76
CA GLY A 33 0.23 3.33 7.34
C GLY A 33 0.06 4.57 6.46
N LEU A 34 0.41 5.73 7.01
CA LEU A 34 0.33 7.04 6.34
C LEU A 34 1.35 7.15 5.21
N ILE A 35 2.55 6.59 5.36
CA ILE A 35 3.60 6.58 4.33
C ILE A 35 3.08 5.86 3.08
N ASN A 36 2.54 4.64 3.25
CA ASN A 36 2.03 3.87 2.13
C ASN A 36 0.78 4.51 1.50
N THR A 37 -0.11 5.07 2.34
CA THR A 37 -1.29 5.82 1.87
C THR A 37 -0.89 7.04 1.04
N SER A 38 0.10 7.80 1.51
CA SER A 38 0.63 8.97 0.80
C SER A 38 1.30 8.55 -0.51
N TYR A 39 2.08 7.47 -0.49
CA TYR A 39 2.73 6.95 -1.68
C TYR A 39 1.71 6.51 -2.74
N ARG A 40 0.64 5.81 -2.32
CA ARG A 40 -0.49 5.42 -3.19
C ARG A 40 -1.17 6.64 -3.81
N PHE A 41 -1.44 7.66 -2.99
CA PHE A 41 -2.10 8.89 -3.43
C PHE A 41 -1.27 9.64 -4.47
N ILE A 42 0.03 9.83 -4.21
CA ILE A 42 0.95 10.50 -5.14
C ILE A 42 1.07 9.72 -6.46
N SER A 43 1.01 8.39 -6.43
CA SER A 43 1.04 7.57 -7.64
C SER A 43 -0.27 7.53 -8.42
N GLY A 44 -1.34 8.17 -7.93
CA GLY A 44 -2.67 8.11 -8.54
C GLY A 44 -3.29 6.71 -8.50
N ALA A 45 -2.86 5.88 -7.56
CA ALA A 45 -3.32 4.50 -7.46
C ALA A 45 -4.66 4.43 -6.70
N PRO A 46 -5.63 3.62 -7.15
CA PRO A 46 -6.96 3.58 -6.54
C PRO A 46 -6.91 3.05 -5.10
N HIS A 47 -7.87 3.45 -4.27
CA HIS A 47 -8.06 2.81 -2.97
C HIS A 47 -8.66 1.43 -3.18
N ILE A 48 -8.10 0.39 -2.55
CA ILE A 48 -8.58 -0.99 -2.70
C ILE A 48 -8.69 -1.62 -1.32
N SER A 49 -9.86 -2.18 -1.04
CA SER A 49 -10.23 -2.89 0.18
C SER A 49 -10.79 -4.27 -0.15
N THR A 50 -10.48 -5.25 0.69
CA THR A 50 -11.02 -6.61 0.59
C THR A 50 -11.30 -7.13 1.98
N GLN A 51 -12.49 -7.67 2.23
CA GLN A 51 -12.88 -8.23 3.53
C GLN A 51 -12.73 -7.19 4.68
N GLY A 52 -12.99 -5.92 4.40
CA GLY A 52 -12.83 -4.82 5.35
C GLY A 52 -11.38 -4.41 5.62
N GLN A 53 -10.40 -4.97 4.90
CA GLN A 53 -8.98 -4.62 5.02
C GLN A 53 -8.48 -3.88 3.78
N THR A 54 -7.91 -2.69 3.98
CA THR A 54 -7.23 -1.94 2.91
C THR A 54 -5.94 -2.65 2.48
N LEU A 55 -5.74 -2.81 1.18
CA LEU A 55 -4.52 -3.36 0.64
C LEU A 55 -3.38 -2.33 0.62
N SER A 56 -2.16 -2.80 0.90
CA SER A 56 -0.95 -1.99 0.82
C SER A 56 -0.49 -1.85 -0.62
N TYR A 57 -0.26 -0.62 -1.06
CA TYR A 57 0.25 -0.30 -2.39
C TYR A 57 1.75 -0.64 -2.52
N GLN A 58 2.14 -1.26 -3.63
CA GLN A 58 3.48 -1.84 -3.84
C GLN A 58 4.15 -1.38 -5.14
N GLY A 59 3.54 -0.43 -5.84
CA GLY A 59 4.09 0.17 -7.06
C GLY A 59 3.18 0.06 -8.28
N LYS A 60 3.61 0.75 -9.33
CA LYS A 60 2.97 0.84 -10.64
C LYS A 60 3.80 0.05 -11.65
N MET A 61 3.14 -0.72 -12.50
CA MET A 61 3.72 -1.46 -13.62
C MET A 61 3.12 -0.92 -14.92
N HIS A 62 3.94 -0.88 -15.96
CA HIS A 62 3.51 -0.56 -17.32
C HIS A 62 4.01 -1.68 -18.24
N GLY A 63 3.16 -2.15 -19.13
CA GLY A 63 3.54 -3.15 -20.14
C GLY A 63 2.37 -4.01 -20.55
N GLU A 64 2.22 -4.17 -21.86
CA GLU A 64 1.20 -5.03 -22.48
C GLU A 64 1.45 -6.50 -22.13
N ASP A 65 2.72 -6.94 -22.19
CA ASP A 65 3.12 -8.31 -21.85
C ASP A 65 2.74 -8.72 -20.42
N PHE A 66 2.68 -7.76 -19.49
CA PHE A 66 2.26 -8.06 -18.11
C PHE A 66 0.74 -8.26 -18.01
N LEU A 67 -0.04 -7.54 -18.82
CA LEU A 67 -1.51 -7.61 -18.79
C LEU A 67 -2.05 -8.96 -19.26
N ASP A 68 -1.36 -9.60 -20.20
CA ASP A 68 -1.73 -10.90 -20.77
C ASP A 68 -1.48 -12.06 -19.78
N ASN A 69 -0.60 -11.85 -18.81
CA ASN A 69 -0.28 -12.81 -17.76
C ASN A 69 -1.16 -12.67 -16.51
N LEU A 70 -2.19 -11.81 -16.55
CA LEU A 70 -3.11 -11.56 -15.44
C LEU A 70 -4.46 -12.24 -15.64
N GLU A 71 -4.84 -13.06 -14.66
CA GLU A 71 -6.17 -13.68 -14.59
C GLU A 71 -7.02 -13.02 -13.50
N PRO A 72 -8.35 -12.90 -13.68
CA PRO A 72 -9.25 -12.46 -12.62
C PRO A 72 -9.13 -13.35 -11.39
N TYR A 73 -9.07 -12.74 -10.21
CA TYR A 73 -8.88 -13.42 -8.94
C TYR A 73 -10.08 -13.23 -8.00
N SER A 74 -10.48 -11.98 -7.78
CA SER A 74 -11.54 -11.63 -6.82
C SER A 74 -12.12 -10.26 -7.17
N THR A 75 -13.10 -9.81 -6.40
CA THR A 75 -13.65 -8.45 -6.45
C THR A 75 -13.36 -7.76 -5.12
N SER A 76 -12.98 -6.49 -5.17
CA SER A 76 -12.81 -5.65 -3.97
C SER A 76 -14.15 -5.36 -3.30
N ASP A 77 -14.13 -4.86 -2.07
CA ASP A 77 -15.35 -4.45 -1.36
C ASP A 77 -16.06 -3.30 -2.12
N ASP A 78 -15.28 -2.45 -2.80
CA ASP A 78 -15.78 -1.36 -3.65
C ASP A 78 -16.18 -1.80 -5.09
N GLY A 79 -16.21 -3.10 -5.38
CA GLY A 79 -16.63 -3.63 -6.70
C GLY A 79 -15.56 -3.62 -7.79
N THR A 80 -14.29 -3.31 -7.47
CA THR A 80 -13.17 -3.33 -8.43
C THR A 80 -12.67 -4.75 -8.67
N THR A 81 -12.53 -5.15 -9.93
CA THR A 81 -11.95 -6.45 -10.27
C THR A 81 -10.47 -6.51 -9.90
N LEU A 82 -10.11 -7.53 -9.13
CA LEU A 82 -8.75 -7.83 -8.71
C LEU A 82 -8.20 -8.99 -9.54
N TYR A 83 -6.95 -8.85 -9.95
CA TYR A 83 -6.24 -9.82 -10.77
C TYR A 83 -5.07 -10.45 -10.02
N LYS A 84 -4.69 -11.66 -10.40
CA LYS A 84 -3.45 -12.33 -9.99
C LYS A 84 -2.65 -12.73 -11.22
N ALA A 85 -1.36 -12.97 -11.03
CA ALA A 85 -0.55 -13.54 -12.10
C ALA A 85 -0.90 -15.02 -12.30
N PHE A 86 -0.90 -15.46 -13.56
CA PHE A 86 -1.18 -16.85 -13.92
C PHE A 86 -0.25 -17.83 -13.18
N GLY A 87 -0.80 -18.96 -12.74
CA GLY A 87 -0.04 -20.00 -12.03
C GLY A 87 0.37 -19.65 -10.60
N THR A 88 -0.08 -18.51 -10.05
CA THR A 88 0.17 -18.18 -8.63
C THR A 88 -0.83 -18.84 -7.68
N PRO A 89 -0.39 -19.23 -6.47
CA PRO A 89 -1.25 -19.86 -5.46
C PRO A 89 -2.34 -18.90 -4.97
N VAL A 90 -3.38 -19.45 -4.34
CA VAL A 90 -4.43 -18.67 -3.67
C VAL A 90 -4.24 -18.81 -2.15
N PRO A 91 -4.08 -17.71 -1.38
CA PRO A 91 -4.07 -16.32 -1.81
C PRO A 91 -2.78 -15.93 -2.57
N PRO A 92 -2.87 -15.05 -3.58
CA PRO A 92 -1.72 -14.69 -4.41
C PRO A 92 -0.72 -13.85 -3.63
N PRO A 93 0.59 -13.91 -3.98
CA PRO A 93 1.61 -13.09 -3.35
C PRO A 93 1.42 -11.60 -3.63
N TRP A 94 0.83 -11.29 -4.78
CA TRP A 94 0.55 -9.94 -5.27
C TRP A 94 -0.85 -9.89 -5.86
N ILE A 95 -1.53 -8.78 -5.60
CA ILE A 95 -2.84 -8.47 -6.16
C ILE A 95 -2.67 -7.32 -7.14
N TYR A 96 -3.26 -7.43 -8.31
CA TYR A 96 -3.12 -6.46 -9.38
C TYR A 96 -4.46 -5.80 -9.69
N VAL A 97 -4.42 -4.50 -9.96
CA VAL A 97 -5.56 -3.73 -10.40
C VAL A 97 -5.21 -3.06 -11.70
N LYS A 98 -5.94 -3.42 -12.76
CA LYS A 98 -5.81 -2.77 -14.06
C LYS A 98 -6.41 -1.37 -13.97
N TYR A 99 -5.70 -0.39 -14.51
CA TYR A 99 -6.11 0.99 -14.61
C TYR A 99 -5.79 1.49 -16.02
N GLU A 100 -6.45 2.57 -16.47
CA GLU A 100 -6.40 3.13 -17.82
C GLU A 100 -5.07 2.92 -18.60
N ASN A 101 -5.18 2.67 -19.91
CA ASN A 101 -4.07 2.63 -20.89
C ASN A 101 -2.81 1.90 -20.40
N ASN A 102 -2.90 0.57 -20.21
CA ASN A 102 -1.78 -0.31 -19.88
C ASN A 102 -1.11 -0.08 -18.52
N THR A 103 -1.77 0.62 -17.60
CA THR A 103 -1.30 0.76 -16.23
C THR A 103 -1.81 -0.38 -15.36
N VAL A 104 -0.91 -0.97 -14.56
CA VAL A 104 -1.32 -1.91 -13.52
C VAL A 104 -0.74 -1.47 -12.19
N PHE A 105 -1.59 -1.37 -11.18
CA PHE A 105 -1.16 -1.11 -9.81
C PHE A 105 -1.03 -2.44 -9.06
N ARG A 106 0.08 -2.60 -8.35
CA ARG A 106 0.36 -3.79 -7.54
C ARG A 106 0.07 -3.51 -6.07
N TYR A 107 -0.56 -4.47 -5.43
CA TYR A 107 -0.96 -4.45 -4.03
C TYR A 107 -0.57 -5.73 -3.32
N LYS A 108 -0.58 -5.68 -1.99
CA LYS A 108 -0.38 -6.83 -1.10
C LYS A 108 -1.22 -6.66 0.16
N TYR A 109 -1.64 -7.78 0.75
CA TYR A 109 -2.19 -7.75 2.10
C TYR A 109 -1.15 -7.20 3.10
N PRO A 110 -1.53 -6.23 3.95
CA PRO A 110 -0.66 -5.77 5.02
C PRO A 110 -0.43 -6.92 6.01
N ARG A 111 0.78 -7.49 6.00
CA ARG A 111 1.20 -8.57 6.90
C ARG A 111 2.33 -8.09 7.79
N LEU A 112 2.36 -8.61 9.01
CA LEU A 112 3.48 -8.38 9.92
C LEU A 112 4.70 -9.16 9.43
N PRO A 113 5.89 -8.54 9.35
CA PRO A 113 7.08 -9.24 8.87
C PRO A 113 7.50 -10.42 9.76
N TRP A 114 7.07 -10.46 11.03
CA TRP A 114 7.34 -11.55 11.98
C TRP A 114 6.22 -12.60 12.08
N LYS A 115 5.10 -12.42 11.36
CA LYS A 115 4.00 -13.39 11.29
C LYS A 115 4.00 -14.01 9.88
N MET A 116 5.08 -14.75 9.60
CA MET A 116 5.24 -15.57 8.39
C MET A 116 4.63 -16.94 8.59
#